data_AF-A0A962P3A6-F1
#
_entry.id   AF-A0A962P3A6-F1
#
_cell.length_a   1.000
_cell.length_b   1.000
_cell.length_c   1.000
_cell.angle_alpha   90.00
_cell.angle_beta   90.00
_cell.angle_gamma   90.00
#
_symmetry.space_group_name_H-M   'P 1'
#
loop_
_entity.id
_entity.type
_entity.pdbx_description
1 polymer ?
#
loop_
_entity_poly.entity_id
_entity_poly.type
_entity_poly.pdbx_seq_one_letter_code
_entity_poly.pdbx_strand_id
1 'polypeptide(L)'
;MVWLTGIGCLAVGMVIGYFFAGRINSNPTKVTELEQKLQDLQRSHDRYRDEVSEHFSTTAELVQQMTESYRDVYQHLASGAQELCTGEVASKLLPTSSDTVFGNTLPESDDHVQAPKDYAPRQNPNQSGALSEDFGLEKIKDSEQD
;
A
#
# COMPACT_ATOMS: atom_id res chain seq x y z
N MET A 1 -46.66 48.10 26.11
CA MET A 1 -45.23 48.18 26.46
C MET A 1 -44.41 47.02 25.89
N VAL A 2 -44.93 45.78 25.94
CA VAL A 2 -44.24 44.56 25.44
C VAL A 2 -44.00 44.53 23.92
N TRP A 3 -44.86 45.19 23.12
CA TRP A 3 -44.72 45.21 21.66
C TRP A 3 -43.56 46.12 21.18
N LEU A 4 -43.33 47.24 21.87
CA LEU A 4 -42.21 48.15 21.56
C LEU A 4 -40.85 47.52 21.88
N THR A 5 -40.76 46.77 22.98
CA THR A 5 -39.52 46.03 23.33
C THR A 5 -39.22 44.93 22.31
N GLY A 6 -40.24 44.26 21.79
CA GLY A 6 -40.07 43.25 20.72
C GLY A 6 -39.52 43.86 19.43
N ILE A 7 -40.08 45.00 18.99
CA ILE A 7 -39.62 45.71 17.79
C ILE A 7 -38.20 46.25 17.94
N GLY A 8 -37.85 46.80 19.11
CA GLY A 8 -36.50 47.28 19.38
C GLY A 8 -35.46 46.15 19.32
N CYS A 9 -35.77 45.00 19.92
CA CYS A 9 -34.87 43.84 19.92
C CYS A 9 -34.68 43.25 18.50
N LEU A 10 -35.75 43.19 17.70
CA LEU A 10 -35.69 42.73 16.31
C LEU A 10 -34.86 43.67 15.43
N ALA A 11 -35.00 44.99 15.59
CA ALA A 11 -34.21 45.96 14.85
C ALA A 11 -32.71 45.84 15.17
N VAL A 12 -32.36 45.70 16.45
CA VAL A 12 -30.97 45.51 16.88
C VAL A 12 -30.41 44.18 16.37
N GLY A 13 -31.19 43.10 16.47
CA GLY A 13 -30.82 41.79 15.94
C GLY A 13 -30.59 41.79 14.42
N MET A 14 -31.40 42.54 13.67
CA MET A 14 -31.24 42.67 12.21
C MET A 14 -29.97 43.45 11.84
N VAL A 15 -29.65 44.52 12.57
CA VAL A 15 -28.42 45.29 12.34
C VAL A 15 -27.18 44.46 12.65
N ILE A 16 -27.16 43.76 13.79
CA ILE A 16 -26.06 42.87 14.17
C ILE A 16 -25.95 41.70 13.19
N GLY A 17 -27.08 41.11 12.82
CA GLY A 17 -27.16 40.01 11.86
C GLY A 17 -26.62 40.40 10.49
N TYR A 18 -26.97 41.59 9.98
CA TYR A 18 -26.46 42.09 8.70
C TYR A 18 -24.94 42.34 8.74
N PHE A 19 -24.45 42.94 9.84
CA PHE A 19 -23.01 43.20 10.01
C PHE A 19 -22.20 41.90 10.12
N PHE A 20 -22.72 40.89 10.82
CA PHE A 20 -22.07 39.58 10.92
C PHE A 20 -22.20 38.75 9.63
N ALA A 21 -23.33 38.81 8.93
CA ALA A 21 -23.54 38.10 7.66
C ALA A 21 -22.51 38.50 6.59
N GLY A 22 -22.19 39.80 6.50
CA GLY A 22 -21.14 40.29 5.60
C GLY A 22 -19.74 39.77 5.95
N ARG A 23 -19.49 39.42 7.22
CA ARG A 23 -18.21 38.87 7.69
C ARG A 23 -18.13 37.34 7.55
N ILE A 24 -19.28 36.66 7.52
CA ILE A 24 -19.40 35.20 7.44
C ILE A 24 -19.56 34.67 6.01
N ASN A 25 -19.70 35.56 5.01
CA ASN A 25 -19.75 35.17 3.61
C ASN A 25 -18.36 34.62 3.18
N SER A 26 -18.20 33.31 3.41
CA SER A 26 -16.98 32.53 3.23
C SER A 26 -16.34 32.77 1.87
N ASN A 27 -15.06 33.11 1.92
CA ASN A 27 -14.15 33.31 0.80
C ASN A 27 -14.27 32.16 -0.22
N PRO A 28 -14.97 32.33 -1.37
CA PRO A 28 -15.06 31.28 -2.39
C PRO A 28 -13.68 30.89 -2.93
N THR A 29 -12.74 31.84 -2.89
CA THR A 29 -11.33 31.64 -3.23
C THR A 29 -10.66 30.53 -2.42
N LYS A 30 -10.97 30.40 -1.12
CA LYS A 30 -10.38 29.34 -0.29
C LYS A 30 -10.89 27.95 -0.67
N VAL A 31 -12.17 27.85 -1.04
CA VAL A 31 -12.77 26.58 -1.47
C VAL A 31 -12.14 26.14 -2.79
N THR A 32 -12.00 27.06 -3.75
CA THR A 32 -11.32 26.79 -5.03
C THR A 32 -9.84 26.43 -4.83
N GLU A 33 -9.12 27.10 -3.93
CA GLU A 33 -7.73 26.77 -3.62
C GLU A 33 -7.61 25.36 -3.01
N LEU A 34 -8.52 24.98 -2.11
CA LEU A 34 -8.55 23.64 -1.54
C LEU A 34 -8.86 22.57 -2.59
N GLU A 35 -9.81 22.84 -3.49
CA GLU A 35 -10.15 21.95 -4.60
C GLU A 35 -8.96 21.75 -5.55
N GLN A 36 -8.24 22.83 -5.88
CA GLN A 36 -7.01 22.76 -6.67
C GLN A 36 -5.93 21.92 -5.98
N LYS A 37 -5.72 22.11 -4.67
CA LYS A 37 -4.76 21.30 -3.90
C LYS A 37 -5.11 19.82 -3.90
N LEU A 38 -6.40 19.48 -3.75
CA LEU A 38 -6.85 18.10 -3.86
C LEU A 38 -6.60 17.53 -5.25
N GLN A 39 -6.92 18.28 -6.29
CA GLN A 39 -6.71 17.85 -7.66
C GLN A 39 -5.23 17.65 -7.98
N ASP A 40 -4.35 18.54 -7.52
CA ASP A 40 -2.90 18.43 -7.73
C ASP A 40 -2.31 17.27 -6.95
N LEU A 41 -2.76 17.03 -5.71
CA LEU A 41 -2.31 15.88 -4.93
C LEU A 41 -2.75 14.56 -5.58
N GLN A 42 -3.99 14.48 -6.07
CA GLN A 42 -4.47 13.32 -6.81
C GLN A 42 -3.64 13.07 -8.07
N ARG A 43 -3.41 14.10 -8.88
CA ARG A 43 -2.54 14.00 -10.07
C ARG A 43 -1.12 13.55 -9.73
N SER A 44 -0.57 14.05 -8.64
CA SER A 44 0.77 13.66 -8.17
C SER A 44 0.80 12.18 -7.78
N HIS A 45 -0.25 11.70 -7.10
CA HIS A 45 -0.35 10.31 -6.71
C HIS A 45 -0.52 9.39 -7.91
N ASP A 46 -1.36 9.75 -8.89
CA ASP A 46 -1.55 8.99 -10.12
C ASP A 46 -0.24 8.90 -10.92
N ARG A 47 0.46 10.03 -11.07
CA ARG A 47 1.79 10.06 -11.73
C ARG A 47 2.81 9.15 -11.04
N TYR A 48 2.84 9.16 -9.70
CA TYR A 48 3.73 8.29 -8.93
C TYR A 48 3.41 6.82 -9.18
N ARG A 49 2.13 6.44 -9.20
CA ARG A 49 1.71 5.06 -9.50
C ARG A 49 2.13 4.63 -10.91
N ASP A 50 1.99 5.52 -11.89
CA ASP A 50 2.40 5.25 -13.27
C ASP A 50 3.92 5.05 -13.36
N GLU A 51 4.71 5.93 -12.74
CA GLU A 51 6.18 5.84 -12.72
C GLU A 51 6.66 4.55 -12.05
N VAL A 52 6.05 4.15 -10.93
CA VAL A 52 6.35 2.89 -10.25
C VAL A 52 6.01 1.70 -11.15
N SER A 53 4.85 1.72 -11.81
CA SER A 53 4.44 0.66 -12.73
C SER A 53 5.42 0.52 -13.91
N GLU A 54 5.86 1.64 -14.49
CA GLU A 54 6.84 1.66 -15.57
C GLU A 54 8.21 1.13 -15.11
N HIS A 55 8.66 1.52 -13.91
CA HIS A 55 9.92 1.03 -13.34
C HIS A 55 9.90 -0.48 -13.12
N PHE A 56 8.82 -1.03 -12.55
CA PHE A 56 8.70 -2.48 -12.35
C PHE A 56 8.54 -3.25 -13.65
N SER A 57 7.84 -2.68 -14.65
CA SER A 57 7.76 -3.26 -15.99
C SER A 57 9.16 -3.38 -16.64
N THR A 58 9.93 -2.28 -16.61
CA THR A 58 11.30 -2.25 -17.13
C THR A 58 12.21 -3.21 -16.37
N THR A 59 12.05 -3.28 -15.04
CA THR A 59 12.83 -4.21 -14.19
C THR A 59 12.51 -5.66 -14.53
N ALA A 60 11.24 -6.01 -14.74
CA ALA A 60 10.84 -7.35 -15.12
C ALA A 60 11.45 -7.78 -16.47
N GLU A 61 11.51 -6.86 -17.44
CA GLU A 61 12.18 -7.08 -18.73
C GLU A 61 13.68 -7.33 -18.56
N LEU A 62 14.37 -6.51 -17.75
CA LEU A 62 15.79 -6.70 -17.44
C LEU A 62 16.06 -8.05 -16.75
N VAL A 63 15.23 -8.43 -15.78
CA VAL A 63 15.35 -9.72 -15.07
C VAL A 63 15.13 -10.89 -16.03
N GLN A 64 14.19 -10.77 -16.95
CA GLN A 64 13.96 -11.77 -17.99
C GLN A 64 15.20 -11.93 -18.87
N GLN A 65 15.81 -10.84 -19.32
CA GLN A 65 17.04 -10.85 -20.11
C GLN A 65 18.21 -11.49 -19.34
N MET A 66 18.34 -11.21 -18.04
CA MET A 66 19.34 -11.86 -17.20
C MET A 66 19.08 -13.37 -17.07
N THR A 67 17.81 -13.77 -16.95
CA THR A 67 17.44 -15.19 -16.84
C THR A 67 17.75 -15.94 -18.13
N GLU A 68 17.50 -15.33 -19.29
CA GLU A 68 17.89 -15.88 -20.59
C GLU A 68 19.40 -16.03 -20.71
N SER A 69 20.16 -14.97 -20.39
CA SER A 69 21.63 -15.02 -20.39
C SER A 69 22.18 -16.10 -19.43
N TYR A 70 21.54 -16.29 -18.28
CA TYR A 70 21.89 -17.34 -17.33
C TYR A 70 21.63 -18.75 -17.90
N ARG A 71 20.50 -18.95 -18.60
CA ARG A 71 20.21 -20.21 -19.31
C ARG A 71 21.24 -20.50 -20.38
N ASP A 72 21.64 -19.50 -21.17
CA ASP A 72 22.64 -19.67 -22.23
C ASP A 72 23.99 -20.12 -21.69
N VAL A 73 24.47 -19.49 -20.61
CA VAL A 73 25.70 -19.89 -19.91
C VAL A 73 25.61 -21.33 -19.44
N TYR A 74 24.46 -21.72 -18.87
CA TYR A 74 24.24 -23.06 -18.38
C TYR A 74 24.22 -24.10 -19.51
N GLN A 75 23.56 -23.78 -20.63
CA GLN A 75 23.53 -24.63 -21.81
C GLN A 75 24.93 -24.79 -22.43
N HIS A 76 25.72 -23.72 -22.44
CA HIS A 76 27.10 -23.78 -22.91
C HIS A 76 27.98 -24.66 -22.00
N LEU A 77 27.81 -24.57 -20.68
CA LEU A 77 28.50 -25.43 -19.72
C LEU A 77 28.10 -26.90 -19.88
N ALA A 78 26.80 -27.16 -20.03
CA ALA A 78 26.25 -28.47 -20.31
C ALA A 78 26.87 -29.09 -21.58
N SER A 79 26.90 -28.34 -22.68
CA SER A 79 27.51 -28.76 -23.94
C SER A 79 29.02 -29.02 -23.79
N GLY A 80 29.75 -28.11 -23.14
CA GLY A 80 31.19 -28.27 -22.91
C GLY A 80 31.52 -29.46 -22.00
N ALA A 81 30.69 -29.73 -20.99
CA ALA A 81 30.84 -30.92 -20.15
C ALA A 81 30.62 -32.21 -20.96
N GLN A 82 29.65 -32.25 -21.87
CA GLN A 82 29.41 -33.42 -22.72
C GLN A 82 30.55 -33.68 -23.71
N GLU A 83 31.17 -32.62 -24.26
CA GLU A 83 32.27 -32.74 -25.22
C GLU A 83 33.62 -33.08 -24.55
N LEU A 84 33.88 -32.48 -23.38
CA LEU A 84 35.20 -32.54 -22.73
C LEU A 84 35.29 -33.58 -21.61
N CYS A 85 34.16 -34.05 -21.05
CA CYS A 85 34.17 -35.04 -19.97
C CYS A 85 33.72 -36.42 -20.46
N THR A 86 34.35 -37.48 -19.95
CA THR A 86 33.90 -38.86 -20.16
C THR A 86 32.51 -39.05 -19.55
N GLY A 87 31.65 -39.82 -20.23
CA GLY A 87 30.18 -39.80 -20.06
C GLY A 87 29.63 -39.95 -18.64
N GLU A 88 30.40 -40.50 -17.69
CA GLU A 88 29.99 -40.62 -16.28
C GLU A 88 30.01 -39.28 -15.53
N VAL A 89 31.00 -38.40 -15.81
CA VAL A 89 31.10 -37.07 -15.18
C VAL A 89 30.15 -36.07 -15.82
N ALA A 90 29.99 -36.14 -17.14
CA ALA A 90 29.03 -35.31 -17.87
C ALA A 90 27.59 -35.53 -17.37
N SER A 91 27.20 -36.78 -17.09
CA SER A 91 25.86 -37.11 -16.57
C SER A 91 25.57 -36.61 -15.15
N LYS A 92 26.61 -36.35 -14.33
CA LYS A 92 26.47 -35.76 -12.99
C LYS A 92 26.48 -34.23 -13.01
N LEU A 93 27.08 -33.60 -14.03
CA LEU A 93 27.13 -32.15 -14.21
C LEU A 93 25.93 -31.62 -15.01
N LEU A 94 25.37 -32.46 -15.89
CA LEU A 94 24.12 -32.19 -16.57
C LEU A 94 22.96 -32.42 -15.60
N PRO A 95 22.08 -31.44 -15.38
CA PRO A 95 20.88 -31.67 -14.60
C PRO A 95 19.97 -32.55 -15.44
N THR A 96 19.94 -33.85 -15.11
CA THR A 96 18.68 -34.58 -15.24
C THR A 96 17.67 -33.83 -14.38
N SER A 97 16.51 -33.47 -14.93
CA SER A 97 15.47 -32.57 -14.35
C SER A 97 15.63 -31.08 -14.71
N SER A 98 15.48 -30.75 -15.99
CA SER A 98 15.23 -29.37 -16.47
C SER A 98 13.90 -28.75 -15.99
N ASP A 99 13.15 -29.38 -15.07
CA ASP A 99 11.73 -29.07 -14.87
C ASP A 99 11.37 -28.37 -13.54
N THR A 100 12.31 -28.21 -12.60
CA THR A 100 11.98 -27.66 -11.26
C THR A 100 12.57 -26.28 -10.96
N VAL A 101 13.56 -25.81 -11.72
CA VAL A 101 14.22 -24.51 -11.46
C VAL A 101 13.72 -23.41 -12.41
N PHE A 102 13.23 -23.79 -13.59
CA PHE A 102 12.88 -22.88 -14.67
C PHE A 102 11.51 -23.16 -15.31
N GLY A 103 10.82 -24.19 -14.80
CA GLY A 103 9.49 -24.56 -15.22
C GLY A 103 8.55 -23.40 -14.93
N ASN A 104 7.88 -22.92 -15.98
CA ASN A 104 6.86 -21.90 -15.92
C ASN A 104 5.63 -22.52 -15.22
N THR A 105 5.72 -22.72 -13.89
CA THR A 105 4.57 -23.03 -13.05
C THR A 105 3.70 -21.79 -13.03
N LEU A 106 2.84 -21.69 -14.05
CA LEU A 106 1.52 -21.11 -13.84
C LEU A 106 0.98 -21.88 -12.63
N PRO A 107 0.75 -21.24 -11.47
CA PRO A 107 0.19 -21.96 -10.35
C PRO A 107 -1.16 -22.48 -10.81
N GLU A 108 -1.22 -23.80 -10.96
CA GLU A 108 -2.47 -24.54 -10.92
C GLU A 108 -3.26 -24.00 -9.74
N SER A 109 -4.51 -23.70 -10.04
CA SER A 109 -5.47 -23.00 -9.21
C SER A 109 -5.45 -23.52 -7.77
N ASP A 110 -4.78 -22.80 -6.88
CA ASP A 110 -5.14 -22.78 -5.48
C ASP A 110 -5.53 -21.35 -5.15
N ASP A 111 -6.80 -21.23 -4.79
CA ASP A 111 -7.46 -20.01 -4.37
C ASP A 111 -6.58 -19.26 -3.35
N HIS A 112 -6.53 -17.94 -3.44
CA HIS A 112 -5.86 -17.01 -2.50
C HIS A 112 -4.39 -16.61 -2.80
N VAL A 113 -4.17 -15.88 -3.90
CA VAL A 113 -3.19 -14.77 -3.88
C VAL A 113 -3.74 -13.71 -2.91
N GLN A 114 -3.47 -13.85 -1.61
CA GLN A 114 -3.75 -12.81 -0.64
C GLN A 114 -2.58 -11.81 -0.67
N ALA A 115 -2.90 -10.52 -0.81
CA ALA A 115 -1.93 -9.44 -0.69
C ALA A 115 -1.13 -9.60 0.62
N PRO A 116 0.16 -9.22 0.63
CA PRO A 116 0.99 -9.27 1.84
C PRO A 116 0.23 -8.65 3.00
N LYS A 117 -0.05 -9.45 4.03
CA LYS A 117 -0.75 -8.96 5.22
C LYS A 117 0.25 -8.17 6.04
N ASP A 118 0.21 -6.85 5.91
CA ASP A 118 1.01 -5.91 6.73
C ASP A 118 0.58 -5.87 8.20
N TYR A 119 -0.36 -6.73 8.62
CA TYR A 119 -0.79 -6.85 10.01
C TYR A 119 -0.29 -8.16 10.63
N ALA A 120 0.27 -8.08 11.83
CA ALA A 120 0.53 -9.25 12.65
C ALA A 120 -0.83 -9.85 13.12
N PRO A 121 -1.14 -11.11 12.78
CA PRO A 121 -2.37 -11.73 13.25
C PRO A 121 -2.34 -11.88 14.78
N ARG A 122 -3.46 -11.61 15.44
CA ARG A 122 -3.63 -11.88 16.88
C ARG A 122 -3.51 -13.38 17.09
N GLN A 123 -2.64 -13.84 18.00
CA GLN A 123 -2.43 -15.27 18.22
C GLN A 123 -3.62 -15.91 18.94
N ASN A 124 -4.37 -15.11 19.72
CA ASN A 124 -5.57 -15.55 20.42
C ASN A 124 -6.63 -14.42 20.38
N PRO A 125 -7.94 -14.75 20.44
CA PRO A 125 -9.03 -13.76 20.37
C PRO A 125 -9.04 -12.76 21.54
N ASN A 126 -8.43 -13.12 22.68
CA ASN A 126 -8.29 -12.26 23.86
C ASN A 126 -6.93 -11.54 23.95
N GLN A 127 -6.06 -11.69 22.95
CA GLN A 127 -4.77 -10.99 22.93
C GLN A 127 -4.95 -9.61 22.29
N SER A 128 -4.49 -8.59 22.99
CA SER A 128 -4.44 -7.23 22.45
C SER A 128 -3.44 -7.13 21.30
N GLY A 129 -3.84 -6.43 20.24
CA GLY A 129 -3.08 -6.38 18.99
C GLY A 129 -1.89 -5.43 19.11
N ALA A 130 -0.89 -5.55 18.25
CA ALA A 130 0.31 -4.70 18.31
C ALA A 130 0.05 -3.18 18.15
N LEU A 131 -1.17 -2.79 17.73
CA LEU A 131 -1.63 -1.41 17.61
C LEU A 131 -2.70 -1.03 18.64
N SER A 132 -3.03 -1.90 19.60
CA SER A 132 -3.98 -1.53 20.64
C SER A 132 -3.29 -0.72 21.74
N GLU A 133 -4.02 0.25 22.28
CA GLU A 133 -3.54 1.22 23.28
C GLU A 133 -3.06 0.58 24.59
N ASP A 134 -3.45 -0.66 24.84
CA ASP A 134 -3.10 -1.50 25.99
C ASP A 134 -1.97 -2.50 25.71
N PHE A 135 -1.41 -2.51 24.50
CA PHE A 135 -0.33 -3.43 24.13
C PHE A 135 0.94 -3.13 24.95
N GLY A 136 1.33 -4.07 25.79
CA GLY A 136 2.47 -3.92 26.71
C GLY A 136 2.14 -3.25 28.04
N LEU A 137 0.87 -2.95 28.32
CA LEU A 137 0.43 -2.46 29.62
C LEU A 137 -0.10 -3.63 30.47
N GLU A 138 0.56 -3.93 31.58
CA GLU A 138 0.07 -4.93 32.55
C GLU A 138 -1.12 -4.32 33.30
N LYS A 139 -2.32 -4.90 33.13
CA LYS A 139 -3.52 -4.47 33.84
C LYS A 139 -3.33 -4.74 35.33
N ILE A 140 -2.90 -3.72 36.07
CA ILE A 140 -2.83 -3.76 37.53
C ILE A 140 -4.25 -4.06 38.00
N LYS A 141 -4.46 -5.26 38.54
CA LYS A 141 -5.66 -5.59 39.30
C LYS A 141 -5.59 -4.73 40.54
N ASP A 142 -6.40 -3.66 40.58
CA ASP A 142 -6.77 -3.05 41.84
C ASP A 142 -7.45 -4.14 42.66
N SER A 143 -6.69 -4.73 43.58
CA SER A 143 -7.22 -5.51 44.67
C SER A 143 -7.99 -4.56 45.56
N GLU A 144 -9.28 -4.36 45.25
CA GLU A 144 -10.27 -4.03 46.27
C GLU A 144 -10.27 -5.19 47.27
N GLN A 145 -9.53 -4.97 48.36
CA GLN A 145 -9.65 -5.73 49.59
C GLN A 145 -10.29 -4.78 50.60
N ASP A 146 -11.53 -5.11 50.97
CA ASP A 146 -12.17 -4.72 52.24
C ASP A 146 -11.22 -4.90 53.44
#